data_AF-A0A2D0AIP4-F1
#
_entry.id   AF-A0A2D0AIP4-F1
#
_cell.length_a   1.000
_cell.length_b   1.000
_cell.length_c   1.000
_cell.angle_alpha   90.00
_cell.angle_beta   90.00
_cell.angle_gamma   90.00
#
_symmetry.space_group_name_H-M   'P 1'
#
loop_
_entity.id
_entity.type
_entity.pdbx_description
1 polymer ?
#
loop_
_entity_poly.entity_id
_entity_poly.type
_entity_poly.pdbx_seq_one_letter_code
_entity_poly.pdbx_strand_id
1 'polypeptide(L)'
;MNKSNANPFAERKAKGEQKVKQEPKVVENKLEAFIERFGQTQLDEWKHLYGNRLLIYLKLDNFLAVLRPPTAEDLGEYLMSVGTVGMNKAVLMIVETLWLDGDYELIQDEDNFMFVFLQVNNFLEGKKGEFFRA
;
A
#
# COMPACT_ATOMS: atom_id res chain seq x y z
N MET A 1 44.14 -8.15 19.54
CA MET A 1 42.80 -7.62 19.88
C MET A 1 42.91 -6.11 20.03
N ASN A 2 42.29 -5.34 19.14
CA ASN A 2 41.64 -4.08 19.51
C ASN A 2 40.63 -3.74 18.40
N LYS A 3 39.36 -3.86 18.76
CA LYS A 3 38.21 -3.65 17.88
C LYS A 3 38.11 -2.16 17.58
N SER A 4 38.14 -1.82 16.30
CA SER A 4 37.72 -0.52 15.79
C SER A 4 36.33 -0.20 16.32
N ASN A 5 36.22 0.78 17.22
CA ASN A 5 34.95 1.41 17.57
C ASN A 5 34.50 2.27 16.38
N ALA A 6 33.96 1.62 15.34
CA ALA A 6 33.22 2.31 14.30
C ALA A 6 31.93 2.84 14.95
N ASN A 7 31.81 4.17 14.98
CA ASN A 7 30.64 4.85 15.49
C ASN A 7 29.42 4.48 14.62
N PRO A 8 28.41 3.77 15.15
CA PRO A 8 27.26 3.32 14.36
C PRO A 8 26.41 4.49 13.81
N PHE A 9 26.57 5.70 14.36
CA PHE A 9 25.95 6.92 13.84
C PHE A 9 26.67 7.48 12.60
N ALA A 10 27.97 7.20 12.43
CA ALA A 10 28.72 7.57 11.24
C ALA A 10 28.33 6.67 10.05
N GLU A 11 28.11 5.38 10.29
CA GLU A 11 27.58 4.46 9.27
C GLU A 11 26.13 4.80 8.88
N ARG A 12 25.31 5.24 9.84
CA ARG A 12 23.94 5.71 9.57
C ARG A 12 23.90 7.03 8.79
N LYS A 13 24.82 7.96 9.06
CA LYS A 13 24.99 9.18 8.26
C LYS A 13 25.53 8.89 6.86
N ALA A 14 26.53 8.03 6.73
CA ALA A 14 27.08 7.64 5.43
C ALA A 14 26.04 6.89 4.55
N LYS A 15 25.22 6.01 5.15
CA LYS A 15 24.08 5.38 4.47
C LYS A 15 22.92 6.35 4.21
N GLY A 16 22.77 7.40 5.02
CA GLY A 16 21.80 8.48 4.80
C GLY A 16 22.21 9.44 3.68
N GLU A 17 23.50 9.70 3.52
CA GLU A 17 24.07 10.58 2.47
C GLU A 17 24.15 9.87 1.11
N GLN A 18 24.13 8.54 1.07
CA GLN A 18 23.96 7.76 -0.17
C GLN A 18 22.50 7.67 -0.66
N LYS A 19 21.50 8.20 0.07
CA LYS A 19 20.07 8.10 -0.30
C LYS A 19 19.58 9.09 -1.37
N VAL A 20 20.46 9.85 -2.04
CA VAL A 20 20.06 10.91 -3.00
C VAL A 20 19.98 10.43 -4.46
N LYS A 21 19.97 9.11 -4.72
CA LYS A 21 19.82 8.57 -6.09
C LYS A 21 18.78 7.46 -6.24
N GLN A 22 17.70 7.50 -5.47
CA GLN A 22 16.51 6.76 -5.89
C GLN A 22 15.58 7.75 -6.58
N GLU A 23 15.44 7.56 -7.89
CA GLU A 23 14.45 8.26 -8.69
C GLU A 23 13.07 8.05 -8.05
N PRO A 24 12.20 9.09 -8.04
CA PRO A 24 10.86 8.95 -7.48
C PRO A 24 10.15 7.78 -8.15
N LYS A 25 9.72 6.79 -7.34
CA LYS A 25 8.97 5.63 -7.85
C LYS A 25 7.71 6.12 -8.55
N VAL A 26 7.62 5.89 -9.87
CA VAL A 26 6.55 6.42 -10.72
C VAL A 26 5.27 5.60 -10.50
N VAL A 27 4.19 6.28 -10.12
CA VAL A 27 2.85 5.71 -10.05
C VAL A 27 2.28 5.63 -11.47
N GLU A 28 2.52 4.52 -12.17
CA GLU A 28 1.78 4.19 -13.38
C GLU A 28 0.69 3.17 -13.05
N ASN A 29 -0.54 3.65 -12.87
CA ASN A 29 -1.73 2.79 -12.85
C ASN A 29 -2.05 2.33 -14.29
N LYS A 30 -1.12 1.57 -14.87
CA LYS A 30 -1.30 0.93 -16.17
C LYS A 30 -2.05 -0.37 -15.96
N LEU A 31 -3.37 -0.30 -16.14
CA LEU A 31 -4.29 -1.43 -16.07
C LEU A 31 -3.79 -2.61 -16.91
N GLU A 32 -3.02 -2.35 -17.97
CA GLU A 32 -2.38 -3.35 -18.83
C GLU A 32 -1.54 -4.36 -18.05
N ALA A 33 -0.75 -3.92 -17.07
CA ALA A 33 0.09 -4.82 -16.27
C ALA A 33 -0.75 -5.76 -15.39
N PHE A 34 -1.90 -5.29 -14.92
CA PHE A 34 -2.85 -6.09 -14.15
C PHE A 34 -3.63 -7.06 -15.03
N ILE A 35 -4.02 -6.63 -16.23
CA ILE A 35 -4.66 -7.51 -17.23
C ILE A 35 -3.68 -8.60 -17.66
N GLU A 36 -2.41 -8.28 -17.87
CA GLU A 36 -1.38 -9.26 -18.24
C GLU A 36 -1.18 -10.31 -17.13
N ARG A 37 -1.17 -9.88 -15.86
CA ARG A 37 -0.96 -10.78 -14.72
C ARG A 37 -2.18 -11.61 -14.35
N PHE A 38 -3.33 -10.96 -14.17
CA PHE A 38 -4.53 -11.58 -13.59
C PHE A 38 -5.55 -11.98 -14.67
N GLY A 39 -5.45 -11.41 -15.87
CA GLY A 39 -6.43 -11.60 -16.93
C GLY A 39 -7.65 -10.71 -16.74
N GLN A 40 -8.20 -10.22 -17.85
CA GLN A 40 -9.38 -9.35 -17.86
C GLN A 40 -10.58 -10.01 -17.17
N THR A 41 -10.82 -11.30 -17.44
CA THR A 41 -11.94 -12.05 -16.86
C THR A 41 -11.92 -12.06 -15.34
N GLN A 42 -10.76 -12.32 -14.72
CA GLN A 42 -10.64 -12.35 -13.26
C GLN A 42 -10.89 -10.97 -12.64
N LEU A 43 -10.34 -9.91 -13.27
CA LEU A 43 -10.57 -8.54 -12.82
C LEU A 43 -12.05 -8.15 -12.90
N ASP A 44 -12.75 -8.57 -13.96
CA ASP A 44 -14.19 -8.34 -14.12
C ASP A 44 -15.02 -9.14 -13.12
N GLU A 45 -14.65 -10.39 -12.83
CA GLU A 45 -15.29 -11.22 -11.81
C GLU A 45 -15.18 -10.59 -10.42
N TRP A 46 -13.97 -10.17 -10.00
CA TRP A 46 -13.78 -9.47 -8.73
C TRP A 46 -14.59 -8.18 -8.68
N LYS A 47 -14.56 -7.38 -9.75
CA LYS A 47 -15.35 -6.15 -9.82
C LYS A 47 -16.85 -6.45 -9.69
N HIS A 48 -17.35 -7.51 -10.33
CA HIS A 48 -18.75 -7.93 -10.23
C HIS A 48 -19.11 -8.36 -8.81
N LEU A 49 -18.26 -9.14 -8.13
CA LEU A 49 -18.46 -9.57 -6.73
C LEU A 49 -18.64 -8.40 -5.77
N TYR A 50 -18.00 -7.25 -6.04
CA TYR A 50 -18.10 -6.05 -5.22
C TYR A 50 -19.02 -4.97 -5.82
N GLY A 51 -20.07 -5.39 -6.54
CA GLY A 51 -21.13 -4.49 -7.01
C GLY A 51 -20.68 -3.53 -8.10
N ASN A 52 -19.77 -3.96 -8.97
CA ASN A 52 -19.18 -3.18 -10.06
C ASN A 52 -18.40 -1.93 -9.62
N ARG A 53 -18.07 -1.84 -8.33
CA ARG A 53 -17.23 -0.78 -7.78
C ARG A 53 -15.78 -0.95 -8.24
N LEU A 54 -15.06 0.15 -8.37
CA LEU A 54 -13.67 0.12 -8.83
C LEU A 54 -12.77 -0.61 -7.83
N LEU A 55 -11.99 -1.58 -8.34
CA LEU A 55 -10.91 -2.22 -7.59
C LEU A 55 -9.78 -1.21 -7.35
N ILE A 56 -8.96 -1.47 -6.34
CA ILE A 56 -7.77 -0.68 -6.03
C ILE A 56 -6.57 -1.44 -6.58
N TYR A 57 -5.84 -0.80 -7.48
CA TYR A 57 -4.64 -1.36 -8.09
C TYR A 57 -3.41 -0.75 -7.43
N LEU A 58 -2.58 -1.61 -6.85
CA LEU A 58 -1.30 -1.24 -6.26
C LEU A 58 -0.20 -1.72 -7.19
N LYS A 59 0.61 -0.79 -7.70
CA LYS A 59 1.79 -1.11 -8.51
C LYS A 59 3.01 -0.41 -7.95
N LEU A 60 4.05 -1.18 -7.68
CA LEU A 60 5.35 -0.69 -7.28
C LEU A 60 6.44 -1.45 -8.01
N ASP A 61 7.16 -0.78 -8.91
CA ASP A 61 8.16 -1.43 -9.76
C ASP A 61 7.55 -2.61 -10.53
N ASN A 62 7.99 -3.84 -10.25
CA ASN A 62 7.45 -5.07 -10.83
C ASN A 62 6.37 -5.72 -9.97
N PHE A 63 6.11 -5.19 -8.77
CA PHE A 63 5.16 -5.75 -7.84
C PHE A 63 3.76 -5.21 -8.09
N LEU A 64 2.77 -6.10 -8.07
CA LEU A 64 1.37 -5.79 -8.33
C LEU A 64 0.49 -6.41 -7.24
N ALA A 65 -0.52 -5.67 -6.81
CA ALA A 65 -1.61 -6.21 -6.00
C ALA A 65 -2.94 -5.54 -6.34
N VAL A 66 -4.01 -6.29 -6.10
CA VAL A 66 -5.39 -5.85 -6.29
C VAL A 66 -6.10 -5.94 -4.96
N LEU A 67 -6.75 -4.84 -4.55
CA LEU A 67 -7.62 -4.82 -3.39
C LEU A 67 -9.07 -4.60 -3.84
N ARG A 68 -10.01 -5.17 -3.07
CA ARG A 68 -11.43 -4.84 -3.21
C ARG A 68 -11.70 -3.41 -2.73
N PRO A 69 -12.76 -2.76 -3.24
CA PRO A 69 -13.19 -1.47 -2.71
C PRO A 69 -13.67 -1.60 -1.25
N PRO A 70 -13.33 -0.63 -0.37
CA PRO A 70 -13.76 -0.65 1.02
C PRO A 70 -15.26 -0.37 1.14
N THR A 71 -15.90 -0.98 2.11
CA THR A 71 -17.27 -0.71 2.55
C THR A 71 -17.29 0.37 3.64
N ALA A 72 -18.49 0.75 4.09
CA ALA A 72 -18.65 1.65 5.23
C ALA A 72 -18.13 1.02 6.54
N GLU A 73 -18.31 -0.30 6.70
CA GLU A 73 -17.82 -1.05 7.86
C GLU A 73 -16.29 -1.06 7.89
N ASP A 74 -15.64 -1.38 6.76
CA ASP A 74 -14.17 -1.33 6.63
C ASP A 74 -13.61 0.05 7.00
N LEU A 75 -14.27 1.13 6.55
CA LEU A 75 -13.87 2.50 6.88
C LEU A 75 -14.04 2.82 8.37
N GLY A 76 -15.12 2.33 8.98
CA GLY A 76 -15.37 2.47 10.42
C GLY A 76 -14.31 1.75 11.25
N GLU A 77 -14.01 0.50 10.91
CA GLU A 77 -12.98 -0.31 11.57
C GLU A 77 -11.59 0.31 11.42
N TYR A 78 -11.26 0.80 10.22
CA TYR A 78 -10.01 1.52 9.98
C TYR A 78 -9.90 2.76 10.88
N LEU A 79 -10.95 3.59 10.96
CA LEU A 79 -10.97 4.78 11.81
C LEU A 79 -10.79 4.45 13.30
N MET A 80 -11.45 3.40 13.81
CA MET A 80 -11.25 2.93 15.18
C MET A 80 -9.83 2.41 15.41
N SER A 81 -9.29 1.68 14.43
CA SER A 81 -7.94 1.12 14.48
C SER A 81 -6.87 2.21 14.53
N VAL A 82 -7.06 3.32 13.79
CA VAL A 82 -6.16 4.47 13.86
C VAL A 82 -6.05 5.02 15.29
N GLY A 83 -7.18 5.10 16.01
CA GLY A 83 -7.22 5.58 17.39
C GLY A 83 -6.66 4.61 18.44
N THR A 84 -6.59 3.31 18.14
CA THR A 84 -6.22 2.26 19.10
C THR A 84 -4.79 1.73 18.90
N VAL A 85 -4.42 1.41 17.66
CA VAL A 85 -3.12 0.79 17.31
C VAL A 85 -2.18 1.73 16.56
N GLY A 86 -2.67 2.91 16.18
CA GLY A 86 -1.94 3.92 15.41
C GLY A 86 -2.03 3.70 13.90
N MET A 87 -1.74 4.76 13.15
CA MET A 87 -1.97 4.83 11.70
C MET A 87 -1.28 3.72 10.90
N ASN A 88 0.00 3.45 11.13
CA ASN A 88 0.74 2.43 10.36
C ASN A 88 0.10 1.05 10.47
N LYS A 89 -0.25 0.63 11.70
CA LYS A 89 -0.89 -0.68 11.93
C LYS A 89 -2.30 -0.72 11.38
N ALA A 90 -3.06 0.37 11.52
CA ALA A 90 -4.41 0.45 10.96
C ALA A 90 -4.41 0.34 9.43
N VAL A 91 -3.44 0.97 8.75
CA VAL A 91 -3.30 0.86 7.30
C VAL A 91 -2.87 -0.54 6.88
N LEU A 92 -1.98 -1.20 7.62
CA LEU A 92 -1.64 -2.60 7.34
C LEU A 92 -2.88 -3.51 7.47
N MET A 93 -3.61 -3.38 8.57
CA MET A 93 -4.82 -4.17 8.82
C MET A 93 -5.88 -3.99 7.73
N ILE A 94 -6.15 -2.76 7.30
CA ILE A 94 -7.14 -2.53 6.24
C ILE A 94 -6.63 -3.04 4.88
N VAL A 95 -5.33 -2.96 4.58
CA VAL A 95 -4.77 -3.57 3.37
C VAL A 95 -4.98 -5.08 3.38
N GLU A 96 -4.72 -5.74 4.51
CA GLU A 96 -4.97 -7.18 4.67
C GLU A 96 -6.45 -7.53 4.47
N THR A 97 -7.37 -6.77 5.08
CA THR A 97 -8.83 -6.96 4.96
C THR A 97 -9.35 -6.76 3.53
N LEU A 98 -8.70 -5.90 2.75
CA LEU A 98 -9.12 -5.59 1.37
C LEU A 98 -8.37 -6.45 0.32
N TRP A 99 -7.37 -7.23 0.70
CA TRP A 99 -6.52 -7.96 -0.24
C TRP A 99 -7.30 -9.00 -1.06
N LEU A 100 -7.19 -8.93 -2.39
CA LEU A 100 -7.70 -9.98 -3.28
C LEU A 100 -6.58 -10.90 -3.73
N ASP A 101 -5.53 -10.34 -4.33
CA ASP A 101 -4.37 -11.08 -4.80
C ASP A 101 -3.20 -10.13 -5.11
N GLY A 102 -1.97 -10.64 -5.15
CA GLY A 102 -0.78 -9.86 -5.48
C GLY A 102 0.52 -10.35 -4.84
N ASP A 103 1.59 -9.57 -5.03
CA ASP A 103 2.89 -9.83 -4.41
C ASP A 103 2.90 -9.37 -2.95
N TYR A 104 3.17 -10.31 -2.04
CA TYR A 104 3.26 -10.02 -0.61
C TYR A 104 4.47 -9.14 -0.26
N GLU A 105 5.47 -9.06 -1.15
CA GLU A 105 6.62 -8.16 -1.05
C GLU A 105 6.22 -6.68 -0.97
N LEU A 106 5.00 -6.34 -1.42
CA LEU A 106 4.43 -5.00 -1.26
C LEU A 106 4.13 -4.64 0.20
N ILE A 107 3.87 -5.64 1.06
CA ILE A 107 3.50 -5.44 2.47
C ILE A 107 4.56 -5.98 3.44
N GLN A 108 5.41 -6.92 3.01
CA GLN A 108 6.44 -7.53 3.86
C GLN A 108 7.73 -6.70 3.92
N ASP A 109 8.08 -6.00 2.85
CA ASP A 109 9.24 -5.10 2.82
C ASP A 109 8.83 -3.69 3.30
N GLU A 110 9.58 -3.14 4.25
CA GLU A 110 9.22 -1.85 4.89
C GLU A 110 9.25 -0.67 3.91
N ASP A 111 10.21 -0.66 2.98
CA ASP A 111 10.35 0.42 2.00
C ASP A 111 9.21 0.35 0.96
N ASN A 112 8.82 -0.87 0.54
CA ASN A 112 7.66 -1.07 -0.33
C ASN A 112 6.34 -0.77 0.38
N PHE A 113 6.21 -1.18 1.64
CA PHE A 113 5.01 -0.93 2.42
C PHE A 113 4.79 0.57 2.63
N MET A 114 5.85 1.38 2.76
CA MET A 114 5.70 2.84 2.85
C MET A 114 5.00 3.43 1.62
N PHE A 115 5.25 2.88 0.43
CA PHE A 115 4.56 3.30 -0.79
C PHE A 115 3.10 2.87 -0.80
N VAL A 116 2.82 1.60 -0.49
CA VAL A 116 1.45 1.07 -0.37
C VAL A 116 0.67 1.87 0.66
N PHE A 117 1.29 2.15 1.80
CA PHE A 117 0.74 2.94 2.89
C PHE A 117 0.27 4.31 2.39
N LEU A 118 1.11 5.05 1.68
CA LEU A 118 0.76 6.37 1.16
C LEU A 118 -0.40 6.30 0.15
N GLN A 119 -0.37 5.33 -0.76
CA GLN A 119 -1.44 5.16 -1.75
C GLN A 119 -2.78 4.84 -1.10
N VAL A 120 -2.79 3.86 -0.20
CA VAL A 120 -4.00 3.40 0.48
C VAL A 120 -4.53 4.46 1.44
N ASN A 121 -3.66 5.11 2.21
CA ASN A 121 -4.06 6.19 3.10
C ASN A 121 -4.71 7.35 2.32
N ASN A 122 -4.10 7.78 1.21
CA ASN A 122 -4.67 8.85 0.36
C ASN A 122 -6.04 8.46 -0.21
N PHE A 123 -6.18 7.20 -0.64
CA PHE A 123 -7.46 6.69 -1.12
C PHE A 123 -8.53 6.69 -0.02
N LEU A 124 -8.20 6.20 1.18
CA LEU A 124 -9.13 6.14 2.31
C LEU A 124 -9.54 7.54 2.80
N GLU A 125 -8.60 8.49 2.85
CA GLU A 125 -8.91 9.89 3.18
C GLU A 125 -9.86 10.53 2.15
N GLY A 126 -9.68 10.23 0.86
CA GLY A 126 -10.62 10.63 -0.19
C GLY A 126 -12.03 10.08 0.06
N LYS A 127 -12.13 8.81 0.45
CA LYS A 127 -13.41 8.16 0.77
C LYS A 127 -14.06 8.65 2.06
N LYS A 128 -13.29 9.02 3.08
CA LYS A 128 -13.83 9.71 4.27
C LYS A 128 -14.49 11.03 3.87
N GLY A 129 -13.86 11.81 2.99
CA GLY A 129 -14.42 13.06 2.48
C GLY A 129 -15.77 12.88 1.77
N GLU A 130 -15.93 11.79 1.03
CA GLU A 130 -17.22 11.41 0.41
C GLU A 130 -18.25 10.97 1.47
N PHE A 131 -17.83 10.15 2.44
CA PHE A 131 -18.70 9.54 3.45
C PHE A 131 -19.27 10.55 4.46
N PHE A 132 -18.47 11.52 4.91
CA PHE A 132 -18.89 12.51 5.91
C PHE A 132 -19.56 13.77 5.31
N ARG A 133 -19.64 13.86 3.98
CA ARG A 133 -20.35 14.95 3.27
C ARG A 133 -21.74 14.54 2.75
N ALA A 134 -22.07 13.25 2.79
CA ALA A 134 -23.40 12.71 2.47
C ALA A 134 -24.30 12.73 3.71
#